data_AF-A0A165V8N5-F1
#
_entry.id   AF-A0A165V8N5-F1
#
_cell.length_a   1.000
_cell.length_b   1.000
_cell.length_c   1.000
_cell.angle_alpha   90.00
_cell.angle_beta   90.00
_cell.angle_gamma   90.00
#
_symmetry.space_group_name_H-M   'P 1'
#
loop_
_entity.id
_entity.type
_entity.pdbx_description
1 polymer ?
#
loop_
_entity_poly.entity_id
_entity_poly.type
_entity_poly.pdbx_seq_one_letter_code
_entity_poly.pdbx_strand_id
1 'polypeptide(L)'
;MIKKIAGGVLGVVVIGVGTIYASAYTNMGQKPDDDHKAQLTQSKQWGDDSFANELPMVRGPLSEIFRQFVLEPTDHNRPQQDIPVETIGDRLNVAPESGARVTWFGHSTLLVEMDETRILIDPVWSKHASPVPWVGAERFYDPVIALEDLPELNAIVISHDHYDHLDMETVQRLARQQVQWIVPLGVGSHLEYWGVSKSSITELDWWQSVQVEETTVTATPSRHRSGRSVTFSDVNATLWAGWAFNGPEHSVFYSGDTGMHDRFEEIGERLGPFDLTVIETGAYNPLWKDTHLGPEQAVLVHKLVKGKTMLPVHWGLFDLSSHNWTEPVERVKVAAEKYGVDVAIPLPGGSVEPGQVISTKAWWPKVPWKNAEERPIWATQVEDAVKRAKEMKGSTPQSVATPSS
;
A
#
# COMPACT_ATOMS: atom_id res chain seq x y z
N MET A 1 2.35 50.75 -17.13
CA MET A 1 2.88 50.04 -15.93
C MET A 1 2.28 48.64 -15.77
N ILE A 2 0.96 48.48 -15.82
CA ILE A 2 0.25 47.19 -15.60
C ILE A 2 0.71 46.05 -16.52
N LYS A 3 0.95 46.29 -17.83
CA LYS A 3 1.44 45.27 -18.77
C LYS A 3 2.86 44.75 -18.47
N LYS A 4 3.75 45.59 -17.91
CA LYS A 4 5.12 45.19 -17.54
C LYS A 4 5.14 44.38 -16.24
N ILE A 5 4.26 44.71 -15.30
CA ILE A 5 4.06 43.96 -14.05
C ILE A 5 3.41 42.61 -14.36
N ALA A 6 2.38 42.57 -15.20
CA ALA A 6 1.74 41.32 -15.63
C ALA A 6 2.70 40.39 -16.41
N GLY A 7 3.55 40.94 -17.28
CA GLY A 7 4.59 40.16 -17.97
C GLY A 7 5.68 39.63 -17.04
N GLY A 8 6.06 40.41 -16.02
CA GLY A 8 7.01 39.97 -14.98
C GLY A 8 6.43 38.87 -14.09
N VAL A 9 5.17 39.00 -13.67
CA VAL A 9 4.47 37.98 -12.88
C VAL A 9 4.27 36.70 -13.69
N LEU A 10 3.86 36.81 -14.96
CA LEU A 10 3.71 35.65 -15.85
C LEU A 10 5.05 34.95 -16.10
N GLY A 11 6.14 35.71 -16.30
CA GLY A 11 7.49 35.15 -16.44
C GLY A 11 7.95 34.39 -15.20
N VAL A 12 7.71 34.92 -14.00
CA VAL A 12 8.04 34.25 -12.73
C VAL A 12 7.22 32.98 -12.53
N VAL A 13 5.93 33.00 -12.88
CA VAL A 13 5.05 31.81 -12.80
C VAL A 13 5.52 30.72 -13.78
N VAL A 14 5.84 31.07 -15.03
CA VAL A 14 6.32 30.11 -16.03
C VAL A 14 7.65 29.50 -15.61
N ILE A 15 8.58 30.30 -15.10
CA ILE A 15 9.87 29.81 -14.58
C ILE A 15 9.64 28.87 -13.39
N GLY A 16 8.78 29.25 -12.43
CA GLY A 16 8.45 28.42 -11.28
C GLY A 16 7.84 27.06 -11.66
N VAL A 17 6.87 27.05 -12.58
CA VAL A 17 6.26 25.81 -13.10
C VAL A 17 7.30 24.96 -13.86
N GLY A 18 8.16 25.60 -14.67
CA GLY A 18 9.22 24.92 -15.41
C GLY A 18 10.26 24.27 -14.48
N THR A 19 10.66 24.94 -13.40
CA THR A 19 11.58 24.37 -12.40
C THR A 19 10.95 23.21 -11.64
N ILE A 20 9.68 23.32 -11.23
CA ILE A 20 8.95 22.22 -10.58
C ILE A 20 8.87 21.01 -11.51
N TYR A 21 8.47 21.22 -12.77
CA TYR A 21 8.41 20.14 -13.76
C TYR A 21 9.77 19.50 -13.99
N ALA A 22 10.83 20.29 -14.18
CA ALA A 22 12.19 19.77 -14.36
C ALA A 22 12.67 18.97 -13.13
N SER A 23 12.35 19.41 -11.92
CA SER A 23 12.70 18.69 -10.69
C SER A 23 11.91 17.39 -10.47
N ALA A 24 10.68 17.33 -10.98
CA ALA A 24 9.84 16.14 -10.91
C ALA A 24 10.06 15.17 -12.07
N TYR A 25 10.66 15.62 -13.18
CA TYR A 25 10.64 14.91 -14.45
C TYR A 25 11.15 13.47 -14.35
N THR A 26 12.30 13.26 -13.73
CA THR A 26 12.86 11.93 -13.56
C THR A 26 12.03 11.07 -12.59
N ASN A 27 11.51 11.67 -11.51
CA ASN A 27 10.73 10.96 -10.48
C ASN A 27 9.33 10.55 -10.95
N MET A 28 8.78 11.23 -11.96
CA MET A 28 7.54 10.81 -12.64
C MET A 28 7.71 9.48 -13.39
N GLY A 29 8.94 9.05 -13.65
CA GLY A 29 9.21 7.83 -14.39
C GLY A 29 8.88 7.95 -15.88
N GLN A 30 8.77 6.80 -16.54
CA GLN A 30 8.49 6.70 -17.97
C GLN A 30 7.27 5.82 -18.22
N LYS A 31 6.36 6.26 -19.09
CA LYS A 31 5.21 5.43 -19.52
C LYS A 31 5.68 4.19 -20.29
N PRO A 32 4.87 3.12 -20.31
CA PRO A 32 5.13 1.96 -21.16
C PRO A 32 5.36 2.34 -22.63
N ASP A 33 6.50 1.91 -23.17
CA ASP A 33 6.84 2.06 -24.58
C ASP A 33 6.22 0.95 -25.44
N ASP A 34 6.54 0.92 -26.73
CA ASP A 34 5.93 -0.04 -27.66
C ASP A 34 6.31 -1.49 -27.35
N ASP A 35 7.48 -1.74 -26.75
CA ASP A 35 7.90 -3.08 -26.31
C ASP A 35 7.02 -3.59 -25.16
N HIS A 36 6.68 -2.70 -24.21
CA HIS A 36 5.77 -3.04 -23.10
C HIS A 36 4.32 -3.20 -23.57
N LYS A 37 3.83 -2.33 -24.47
CA LYS A 37 2.43 -2.34 -24.96
C LYS A 37 2.00 -3.68 -25.55
N ALA A 38 2.91 -4.43 -26.17
CA ALA A 38 2.61 -5.76 -26.70
C ALA A 38 2.14 -6.74 -25.62
N GLN A 39 2.61 -6.59 -24.37
CA GLN A 39 2.15 -7.36 -23.22
C GLN A 39 0.85 -6.78 -22.65
N LEU A 40 0.76 -5.45 -22.52
CA LEU A 40 -0.41 -4.78 -21.94
C LEU A 40 -1.70 -5.13 -22.70
N THR A 41 -1.65 -5.13 -24.03
CA THR A 41 -2.80 -5.43 -24.91
C THR A 41 -3.34 -6.85 -24.80
N GLN A 42 -2.63 -7.76 -24.13
CA GLN A 42 -3.11 -9.12 -23.85
C GLN A 42 -3.93 -9.20 -22.56
N SER A 43 -3.83 -8.20 -21.69
CA SER A 43 -4.61 -8.13 -20.45
C SER A 43 -6.08 -7.86 -20.75
N LYS A 44 -6.99 -8.49 -19.98
CA LYS A 44 -8.42 -8.20 -20.10
C LYS A 44 -8.80 -6.82 -19.54
N GLN A 45 -7.92 -6.24 -18.74
CA GLN A 45 -8.10 -4.98 -18.04
C GLN A 45 -7.60 -3.81 -18.89
N TRP A 46 -6.86 -4.08 -19.96
CA TRP A 46 -6.37 -3.07 -20.89
C TRP A 46 -7.42 -2.72 -21.96
N GLY A 47 -7.73 -1.43 -22.11
CA GLY A 47 -8.64 -0.89 -23.12
C GLY A 47 -8.50 0.62 -23.27
N ASP A 48 -8.73 1.15 -24.48
CA ASP A 48 -8.61 2.58 -24.81
C ASP A 48 -7.26 3.20 -24.33
N ASP A 49 -6.15 2.48 -24.53
CA ASP A 49 -4.79 2.84 -24.10
C ASP A 49 -4.62 3.07 -22.59
N SER A 50 -5.43 2.40 -21.76
CA SER A 50 -5.34 2.46 -20.30
C SER A 50 -5.86 1.18 -19.63
N PHE A 51 -5.56 1.00 -18.35
CA PHE A 51 -6.18 -0.04 -17.52
C PHE A 51 -7.52 0.43 -16.93
N ALA A 52 -8.48 -0.50 -16.85
CA ALA A 52 -9.80 -0.29 -16.30
C ALA A 52 -10.13 -1.30 -15.19
N ASN A 53 -10.90 -0.85 -14.21
CA ASN A 53 -11.44 -1.70 -13.15
C ASN A 53 -12.63 -2.54 -13.66
N GLU A 54 -12.80 -3.75 -13.13
CA GLU A 54 -13.99 -4.59 -13.41
C GLU A 54 -15.28 -3.94 -12.90
N LEU A 55 -15.20 -3.26 -11.75
CA LEU A 55 -16.31 -2.50 -11.17
C LEU A 55 -16.07 -0.99 -11.38
N PRO A 56 -17.07 -0.23 -11.85
CA PRO A 56 -16.91 1.21 -12.07
C PRO A 56 -16.68 1.93 -10.74
N MET A 57 -15.86 2.98 -10.74
CA MET A 57 -15.52 3.70 -9.51
C MET A 57 -16.29 5.01 -9.40
N VAL A 58 -16.72 5.34 -8.18
CA VAL A 58 -17.20 6.66 -7.80
C VAL A 58 -16.02 7.55 -7.45
N ARG A 59 -16.03 8.75 -8.05
CA ARG A 59 -15.12 9.84 -7.69
C ARG A 59 -15.90 11.14 -7.53
N GLY A 60 -15.65 11.81 -6.42
CA GLY A 60 -16.17 13.13 -6.12
C GLY A 60 -15.64 14.18 -7.09
N PRO A 61 -16.36 15.30 -7.28
CA PRO A 61 -15.88 16.40 -8.11
C PRO A 61 -14.51 16.90 -7.65
N LEU A 62 -13.61 17.19 -8.60
CA LEU A 62 -12.28 17.73 -8.28
C LEU A 62 -12.35 19.01 -7.45
N SER A 63 -13.39 19.82 -7.63
CA SER A 63 -13.63 21.02 -6.83
C SER A 63 -13.90 20.74 -5.36
N GLU A 64 -14.65 19.68 -5.05
CA GLU A 64 -14.94 19.26 -3.66
C GLU A 64 -13.70 18.65 -3.01
N ILE A 65 -12.95 17.83 -3.76
CA ILE A 65 -11.66 17.29 -3.29
C ILE A 65 -10.72 18.46 -2.98
N PHE A 66 -10.55 19.41 -3.90
CA PHE A 66 -9.70 20.58 -3.68
C PHE A 66 -10.14 21.38 -2.46
N ARG A 67 -11.44 21.65 -2.33
CA ARG A 67 -12.00 22.35 -1.17
C ARG A 67 -11.66 21.62 0.13
N GLN A 68 -11.81 20.30 0.17
CA GLN A 68 -11.54 19.53 1.38
C GLN A 68 -10.06 19.58 1.80
N PHE A 69 -9.14 19.43 0.85
CA PHE A 69 -7.71 19.43 1.17
C PHE A 69 -7.13 20.83 1.43
N VAL A 70 -7.69 21.88 0.82
CA VAL A 70 -7.11 23.24 0.88
C VAL A 70 -7.86 24.17 1.84
N LEU A 71 -9.19 24.04 1.93
CA LEU A 71 -10.05 24.97 2.67
C LEU A 71 -10.59 24.36 3.98
N GLU A 72 -10.54 23.04 4.15
CA GLU A 72 -11.10 22.32 5.30
C GLU A 72 -10.03 21.43 5.95
N PRO A 73 -9.00 22.05 6.59
CA PRO A 73 -7.91 21.29 7.20
C PRO A 73 -8.45 20.28 8.20
N THR A 74 -7.89 19.07 8.17
CA THR A 74 -8.29 18.00 9.08
C THR A 74 -7.47 18.11 10.37
N ASP A 75 -8.16 18.23 11.50
CA ASP A 75 -7.51 18.20 12.81
C ASP A 75 -6.82 16.85 13.03
N HIS A 76 -5.61 16.86 13.62
CA HIS A 76 -4.88 15.63 13.94
C HIS A 76 -4.63 14.69 12.73
N ASN A 77 -4.49 15.23 11.52
CA ASN A 77 -4.04 14.49 10.33
C ASN A 77 -2.53 14.15 10.35
N ARG A 78 -1.78 14.75 11.28
CA ARG A 78 -0.37 14.45 11.57
C ARG A 78 -0.12 14.33 13.09
N PRO A 79 0.87 13.54 13.52
CA PRO A 79 1.24 13.45 14.92
C PRO A 79 1.77 14.80 15.44
N GLN A 80 1.47 15.10 16.71
CA GLN A 80 1.94 16.29 17.41
C GLN A 80 3.18 16.00 18.29
N GLN A 81 3.57 14.74 18.36
CA GLN A 81 4.69 14.21 19.13
C GLN A 81 5.37 13.13 18.31
N ASP A 82 6.63 12.84 18.61
CA ASP A 82 7.37 11.78 17.93
C ASP A 82 6.66 10.44 18.12
N ILE A 83 6.55 9.69 17.02
CA ILE A 83 5.98 8.35 17.03
C ILE A 83 7.04 7.40 17.59
N PRO A 84 6.72 6.58 18.62
CA PRO A 84 7.65 5.58 19.10
C PRO A 84 7.92 4.56 17.99
N VAL A 85 9.19 4.23 17.79
CA VAL A 85 9.63 3.20 16.84
C VAL A 85 10.37 2.08 17.58
N GLU A 86 10.27 0.87 17.06
CA GLU A 86 10.96 -0.31 17.59
C GLU A 86 12.35 -0.43 16.96
N THR A 87 13.36 -0.62 17.80
CA THR A 87 14.73 -0.89 17.31
C THR A 87 14.81 -2.30 16.75
N ILE A 88 15.17 -2.43 15.47
CA ILE A 88 15.27 -3.73 14.79
C ILE A 88 16.47 -4.55 15.27
N GLY A 89 17.63 -3.92 15.48
CA GLY A 89 18.86 -4.61 15.86
C GLY A 89 19.23 -5.72 14.87
N ASP A 90 19.65 -6.87 15.38
CA ASP A 90 20.02 -8.03 14.55
C ASP A 90 18.83 -8.92 14.16
N ARG A 91 17.58 -8.53 14.48
CA ARG A 91 16.40 -9.40 14.31
C ARG A 91 16.27 -9.93 12.87
N LEU A 92 16.51 -9.08 11.87
CA LEU A 92 16.37 -9.45 10.45
C LEU A 92 17.51 -10.37 9.95
N ASN A 93 18.59 -10.49 10.72
CA ASN A 93 19.70 -11.40 10.43
C ASN A 93 19.47 -12.81 11.01
N VAL A 94 18.41 -13.00 11.80
CA VAL A 94 18.02 -14.28 12.40
C VAL A 94 16.71 -14.73 11.78
N ALA A 95 16.65 -16.01 11.37
CA ALA A 95 15.43 -16.61 10.84
C ALA A 95 14.29 -16.53 11.89
N PRO A 96 13.04 -16.33 11.45
CA PRO A 96 11.89 -16.31 12.35
C PRO A 96 11.66 -17.69 12.98
N GLU A 97 11.29 -17.71 14.26
CA GLU A 97 11.12 -18.96 15.02
C GLU A 97 9.96 -19.80 14.49
N SER A 98 8.91 -19.14 14.01
CA SER A 98 7.75 -19.79 13.40
C SER A 98 8.00 -20.27 11.97
N GLY A 99 9.07 -19.82 11.31
CA GLY A 99 9.30 -20.02 9.88
C GLY A 99 8.74 -18.89 8.98
N ALA A 100 7.93 -17.97 9.53
CA ALA A 100 7.47 -16.78 8.83
C ALA A 100 7.38 -15.52 9.71
N ARG A 101 7.69 -14.37 9.14
CA ARG A 101 7.67 -13.06 9.80
C ARG A 101 7.37 -11.94 8.81
N VAL A 102 6.51 -11.02 9.23
CA VAL A 102 6.28 -9.76 8.52
C VAL A 102 6.75 -8.62 9.42
N THR A 103 7.73 -7.86 8.96
CA THR A 103 8.22 -6.66 9.64
C THR A 103 7.64 -5.42 8.97
N TRP A 104 6.99 -4.55 9.74
CA TRP A 104 6.35 -3.34 9.22
C TRP A 104 7.22 -2.12 9.46
N PHE A 105 7.74 -1.50 8.40
CA PHE A 105 8.58 -0.31 8.51
C PHE A 105 7.78 1.00 8.53
N GLY A 106 6.51 0.95 8.09
CA GLY A 106 5.61 2.08 8.03
C GLY A 106 4.82 2.13 6.73
N HIS A 107 3.64 2.75 6.77
CA HIS A 107 2.74 2.83 5.62
C HIS A 107 2.49 1.43 5.04
N SER A 108 2.96 1.16 3.82
CA SER A 108 2.87 -0.12 3.13
C SER A 108 4.23 -0.77 2.87
N THR A 109 5.32 -0.22 3.43
CA THR A 109 6.67 -0.78 3.31
C THR A 109 6.88 -1.90 4.32
N LEU A 110 7.11 -3.12 3.83
CA LEU A 110 7.18 -4.34 4.63
C LEU A 110 8.33 -5.24 4.18
N LEU A 111 8.91 -5.99 5.11
CA LEU A 111 9.74 -7.15 4.79
C LEU A 111 8.99 -8.43 5.19
N VAL A 112 8.76 -9.30 4.22
CA VAL A 112 8.22 -10.64 4.42
C VAL A 112 9.39 -11.62 4.40
N GLU A 113 9.56 -12.36 5.48
CA GLU A 113 10.51 -13.47 5.58
C GLU A 113 9.68 -14.73 5.79
N MET A 114 9.69 -15.66 4.84
CA MET A 114 8.94 -16.91 4.97
C MET A 114 9.63 -18.00 4.16
N ASP A 115 9.72 -19.20 4.72
CA ASP A 115 10.24 -20.37 4.03
C ASP A 115 11.57 -20.09 3.31
N GLU A 116 12.51 -19.49 4.06
CA GLU A 116 13.85 -19.05 3.62
C GLU A 116 13.88 -17.97 2.52
N THR A 117 12.73 -17.42 2.15
CA THR A 117 12.58 -16.35 1.15
C THR A 117 12.39 -15.00 1.84
N ARG A 118 13.15 -13.97 1.40
CA ARG A 118 12.98 -12.58 1.82
C ARG A 118 12.45 -11.71 0.69
N ILE A 119 11.28 -11.11 0.90
CA ILE A 119 10.59 -10.26 -0.08
C ILE A 119 10.33 -8.89 0.54
N LEU A 120 10.88 -7.84 -0.07
CA LEU A 120 10.61 -6.46 0.31
C LEU A 120 9.43 -5.93 -0.51
N ILE A 121 8.43 -5.35 0.15
CA ILE A 121 7.19 -4.89 -0.47
C ILE A 121 7.11 -3.37 -0.41
N ASP A 122 6.74 -2.74 -1.53
CA ASP A 122 6.48 -1.30 -1.68
C ASP A 122 7.48 -0.40 -0.91
N PRO A 123 8.78 -0.49 -1.22
CA PRO A 123 9.81 0.14 -0.41
C PRO A 123 9.90 1.66 -0.63
N VAL A 124 9.63 2.44 0.42
CA VAL A 124 9.71 3.91 0.40
C VAL A 124 10.60 4.44 1.54
N TRP A 125 11.85 4.76 1.19
CA TRP A 125 12.80 5.42 2.10
C TRP A 125 12.84 6.94 1.95
N SER A 126 12.33 7.48 0.84
CA SER A 126 12.25 8.93 0.64
C SER A 126 11.50 9.66 1.75
N LYS A 127 11.87 10.93 1.93
CA LYS A 127 11.26 11.82 2.92
C LYS A 127 9.82 12.21 2.55
N HIS A 128 9.55 12.37 1.25
CA HIS A 128 8.23 12.77 0.74
C HIS A 128 7.75 11.77 -0.30
N ALA A 129 6.48 11.36 -0.19
CA ALA A 129 5.77 10.67 -1.25
C ALA A 129 5.17 11.71 -2.21
N SER A 130 5.94 12.08 -3.24
CA SER A 130 5.56 13.15 -4.17
C SER A 130 6.41 13.13 -5.45
N PRO A 131 5.89 13.66 -6.58
CA PRO A 131 6.71 13.99 -7.76
C PRO A 131 7.89 14.90 -7.43
N VAL A 132 7.74 15.80 -6.45
CA VAL A 132 8.75 16.81 -6.09
C VAL A 132 9.30 16.48 -4.70
N PRO A 133 10.63 16.32 -4.52
CA PRO A 133 11.19 15.74 -3.30
C PRO A 133 11.11 16.63 -2.03
N TRP A 134 10.56 17.84 -2.11
CA TRP A 134 10.43 18.78 -0.99
C TRP A 134 9.00 19.32 -0.76
N VAL A 135 8.00 18.83 -1.51
CA VAL A 135 6.59 19.21 -1.36
C VAL A 135 5.76 17.93 -1.42
N GLY A 136 4.65 17.87 -0.68
CA GLY A 136 3.73 16.73 -0.70
C GLY A 136 3.69 16.03 0.64
N ALA A 137 3.31 14.75 0.64
CA ALA A 137 3.16 14.00 1.88
C ALA A 137 4.54 13.67 2.49
N GLU A 138 4.95 14.45 3.50
CA GLU A 138 6.15 14.19 4.29
C GLU A 138 5.89 13.07 5.29
N ARG A 139 6.84 12.12 5.42
CA ARG A 139 6.76 11.05 6.41
C ARG A 139 6.73 11.58 7.86
N PHE A 140 6.08 10.86 8.76
CA PHE A 140 5.93 11.27 10.17
C PHE A 140 7.18 10.98 11.02
N TYR A 141 7.96 9.97 10.65
CA TYR A 141 9.20 9.55 11.30
C TYR A 141 10.19 9.04 10.25
N ASP A 142 11.48 9.13 10.54
CA ASP A 142 12.56 8.67 9.65
C ASP A 142 12.50 7.14 9.42
N PRO A 143 13.08 6.60 8.34
CA PRO A 143 13.21 5.15 8.16
C PRO A 143 13.77 4.47 9.42
N VAL A 144 13.11 3.41 9.88
CA VAL A 144 13.47 2.68 11.11
C VAL A 144 14.74 1.83 10.99
N ILE A 145 15.23 1.66 9.75
CA ILE A 145 16.49 1.00 9.40
C ILE A 145 17.06 1.67 8.13
N ALA A 146 18.39 1.73 8.01
CA ALA A 146 19.00 2.16 6.76
C ALA A 146 18.74 1.13 5.66
N LEU A 147 18.61 1.57 4.41
CA LEU A 147 18.35 0.67 3.28
C LEU A 147 19.51 -0.32 3.08
N GLU A 148 20.73 0.11 3.37
CA GLU A 148 21.96 -0.70 3.31
C GLU A 148 22.06 -1.75 4.41
N ASP A 149 21.30 -1.58 5.51
CA ASP A 149 21.29 -2.50 6.65
C ASP A 149 20.18 -3.57 6.50
N LEU A 150 19.41 -3.54 5.41
CA LEU A 150 18.48 -4.61 5.10
C LEU A 150 19.24 -5.93 4.83
N PRO A 151 18.67 -7.08 5.22
CA PRO A 151 19.25 -8.37 4.85
C PRO A 151 19.21 -8.56 3.32
N GLU A 152 19.97 -9.54 2.83
CA GLU A 152 19.88 -9.95 1.42
C GLU A 152 18.44 -10.32 1.06
N LEU A 153 17.97 -9.78 -0.07
CA LEU A 153 16.62 -9.92 -0.58
C LEU A 153 16.61 -10.87 -1.77
N ASN A 154 15.62 -11.78 -1.82
CA ASN A 154 15.38 -12.60 -3.00
C ASN A 154 14.56 -11.82 -4.04
N ALA A 155 13.56 -11.07 -3.59
CA ALA A 155 12.73 -10.26 -4.46
C ALA A 155 12.28 -8.93 -3.83
N ILE A 156 11.90 -8.01 -4.70
CA ILE A 156 11.16 -6.79 -4.38
C ILE A 156 9.84 -6.85 -5.14
N VAL A 157 8.74 -6.56 -4.44
CA VAL A 157 7.39 -6.57 -5.00
C VAL A 157 6.79 -5.17 -4.91
N ILE A 158 6.21 -4.71 -6.01
CA ILE A 158 5.50 -3.44 -6.09
C ILE A 158 4.01 -3.70 -6.34
N SER A 159 3.11 -3.02 -5.63
CA SER A 159 1.66 -3.13 -5.85
C SER A 159 1.15 -2.26 -6.99
N HIS A 160 1.66 -1.02 -7.10
CA HIS A 160 1.26 -0.06 -8.13
C HIS A 160 2.22 1.14 -8.18
N ASP A 161 1.97 2.09 -9.08
CA ASP A 161 2.90 3.16 -9.42
C ASP A 161 2.74 4.47 -8.62
N HIS A 162 1.94 4.55 -7.55
CA HIS A 162 1.85 5.79 -6.77
C HIS A 162 3.12 6.06 -5.95
N TYR A 163 3.36 7.33 -5.60
CA TYR A 163 4.61 7.79 -4.98
C TYR A 163 4.88 7.25 -3.57
N ASP A 164 3.84 6.84 -2.86
CA ASP A 164 3.90 6.24 -1.52
C ASP A 164 4.04 4.71 -1.54
N HIS A 165 4.12 4.12 -2.74
CA HIS A 165 4.37 2.68 -2.96
C HIS A 165 5.58 2.42 -3.89
N LEU A 166 5.88 3.36 -4.79
CA LEU A 166 6.98 3.29 -5.75
C LEU A 166 7.85 4.55 -5.69
N ASP A 167 8.96 4.44 -4.97
CA ASP A 167 9.90 5.53 -4.70
C ASP A 167 11.16 5.42 -5.57
N MET A 168 11.35 6.40 -6.47
CA MET A 168 12.48 6.41 -7.42
C MET A 168 13.84 6.32 -6.71
N GLU A 169 14.06 7.08 -5.62
CA GLU A 169 15.37 7.10 -4.96
C GLU A 169 15.69 5.75 -4.31
N THR A 170 14.67 5.10 -3.73
CA THR A 170 14.79 3.75 -3.20
C THR A 170 15.06 2.73 -4.31
N VAL A 171 14.33 2.82 -5.43
CA VAL A 171 14.55 1.96 -6.60
C VAL A 171 15.98 2.10 -7.12
N GLN A 172 16.48 3.32 -7.31
CA GLN A 172 17.84 3.56 -7.82
C GLN A 172 18.94 3.01 -6.91
N ARG A 173 18.71 2.99 -5.59
CA ARG A 173 19.65 2.38 -4.63
C ARG A 173 19.59 0.85 -4.68
N LEU A 174 18.39 0.28 -4.72
CA LEU A 174 18.17 -1.17 -4.79
C LEU A 174 18.53 -1.78 -6.16
N ALA A 175 18.46 -1.00 -7.24
CA ALA A 175 18.86 -1.42 -8.60
C ALA A 175 20.34 -1.85 -8.69
N ARG A 176 21.17 -1.45 -7.71
CA ARG A 176 22.58 -1.85 -7.61
C ARG A 176 22.76 -3.26 -7.04
N GLN A 177 21.71 -3.82 -6.46
CA GLN A 177 21.69 -5.18 -5.92
C GLN A 177 21.16 -6.15 -6.99
N GLN A 178 21.58 -7.40 -6.91
CA GLN A 178 21.08 -8.46 -7.79
C GLN A 178 19.83 -9.08 -7.17
N VAL A 179 18.70 -8.39 -7.33
CA VAL A 179 17.39 -8.79 -6.77
C VAL A 179 16.34 -8.84 -7.87
N GLN A 180 15.40 -9.78 -7.78
CA GLN A 180 14.28 -9.87 -8.71
C GLN A 180 13.23 -8.82 -8.38
N TRP A 181 12.71 -8.12 -9.38
CA TRP A 181 11.61 -7.16 -9.26
C TRP A 181 10.36 -7.78 -9.84
N ILE A 182 9.29 -7.85 -9.05
CA ILE A 182 8.01 -8.42 -9.45
C ILE A 182 6.95 -7.34 -9.32
N VAL A 183 6.36 -6.97 -10.45
CA VAL A 183 5.50 -5.79 -10.53
C VAL A 183 4.29 -6.05 -11.42
N PRO A 184 3.22 -5.23 -11.35
CA PRO A 184 2.12 -5.31 -12.28
C PRO A 184 2.54 -4.84 -13.68
N LEU A 185 1.82 -5.29 -14.70
CA LEU A 185 2.01 -4.85 -16.08
C LEU A 185 2.17 -3.33 -16.23
N GLY A 186 3.22 -2.90 -16.92
CA GLY A 186 3.55 -1.51 -17.23
C GLY A 186 4.46 -0.83 -16.20
N VAL A 187 4.48 -1.29 -14.94
CA VAL A 187 5.34 -0.69 -13.90
C VAL A 187 6.83 -0.91 -14.19
N GLY A 188 7.18 -1.98 -14.92
CA GLY A 188 8.55 -2.27 -15.36
C GLY A 188 9.17 -1.12 -16.15
N SER A 189 8.37 -0.37 -16.91
CA SER A 189 8.86 0.79 -17.67
C SER A 189 9.45 1.89 -16.80
N HIS A 190 8.90 2.12 -15.60
CA HIS A 190 9.48 3.04 -14.61
C HIS A 190 10.80 2.49 -14.05
N LEU A 191 10.82 1.20 -13.70
CA LEU A 191 12.00 0.55 -13.14
C LEU A 191 13.18 0.54 -14.12
N GLU A 192 12.94 0.19 -15.39
CA GLU A 192 13.95 0.24 -16.45
C GLU A 192 14.50 1.66 -16.63
N TYR A 193 13.61 2.66 -16.68
CA TYR A 193 14.01 4.06 -16.79
C TYR A 193 14.89 4.53 -15.61
N TRP A 194 14.65 3.99 -14.41
CA TRP A 194 15.45 4.29 -13.22
C TRP A 194 16.68 3.39 -13.04
N GLY A 195 16.97 2.53 -14.01
CA GLY A 195 18.23 1.77 -14.07
C GLY A 195 18.16 0.35 -13.51
N VAL A 196 16.97 -0.20 -13.24
CA VAL A 196 16.81 -1.63 -12.97
C VAL A 196 17.03 -2.41 -14.26
N SER A 197 17.81 -3.48 -14.22
CA SER A 197 18.02 -4.33 -15.39
C SER A 197 16.71 -5.00 -15.81
N LYS A 198 16.35 -4.90 -17.10
CA LYS A 198 15.19 -5.57 -17.69
C LYS A 198 15.15 -7.07 -17.38
N SER A 199 16.30 -7.73 -17.35
CA SER A 199 16.40 -9.17 -17.03
C SER A 199 16.00 -9.52 -15.60
N SER A 200 15.98 -8.53 -14.69
CA SER A 200 15.59 -8.71 -13.30
C SER A 200 14.11 -8.38 -13.06
N ILE A 201 13.39 -7.87 -14.06
CA ILE A 201 11.99 -7.44 -13.93
C ILE A 201 11.08 -8.54 -14.46
N THR A 202 10.08 -8.89 -13.67
CA THR A 202 8.94 -9.74 -14.04
C THR A 202 7.67 -8.93 -13.90
N GLU A 203 7.01 -8.64 -15.01
CA GLU A 203 5.70 -7.98 -15.02
C GLU A 203 4.59 -9.03 -15.08
N LEU A 204 3.59 -8.89 -14.21
CA LEU A 204 2.49 -9.85 -14.08
C LEU A 204 1.13 -9.15 -14.27
N ASP A 205 0.25 -9.81 -15.02
CA ASP A 205 -1.19 -9.53 -15.01
C ASP A 205 -1.86 -10.25 -13.83
N TRP A 206 -3.10 -9.89 -13.52
CA TRP A 206 -3.86 -10.59 -12.49
C TRP A 206 -3.94 -12.09 -12.75
N TRP A 207 -3.76 -12.85 -11.67
CA TRP A 207 -3.68 -14.31 -11.62
C TRP A 207 -2.45 -14.94 -12.24
N GLN A 208 -1.54 -14.16 -12.82
CA GLN A 208 -0.22 -14.66 -13.17
C GLN A 208 0.66 -14.75 -11.92
N SER A 209 1.64 -15.63 -11.99
CA SER A 209 2.56 -15.90 -10.89
C SER A 209 3.96 -16.14 -11.40
N VAL A 210 4.92 -15.96 -10.49
CA VAL A 210 6.32 -16.32 -10.68
C VAL A 210 6.84 -17.02 -9.42
N GLN A 211 7.82 -17.89 -9.61
CA GLN A 211 8.49 -18.57 -8.52
C GLN A 211 9.69 -17.74 -8.05
N VAL A 212 9.81 -17.51 -6.74
CA VAL A 212 10.98 -16.91 -6.07
C VAL A 212 11.47 -17.91 -5.04
N GLU A 213 12.58 -18.57 -5.31
CA GLU A 213 13.03 -19.75 -4.54
C GLU A 213 11.87 -20.77 -4.40
N GLU A 214 11.42 -21.08 -3.19
CA GLU A 214 10.29 -21.99 -2.91
C GLU A 214 8.94 -21.25 -2.75
N THR A 215 8.93 -19.91 -2.80
CA THR A 215 7.70 -19.10 -2.69
C THR A 215 7.12 -18.76 -4.07
N THR A 216 5.86 -19.16 -4.32
CA THR A 216 5.09 -18.65 -5.46
C THR A 216 4.50 -17.28 -5.14
N VAL A 217 4.82 -16.29 -5.97
CA VAL A 217 4.29 -14.92 -5.87
C VAL A 217 3.23 -14.73 -6.95
N THR A 218 1.98 -14.46 -6.56
CA THR A 218 0.84 -14.33 -7.47
C THR A 218 0.24 -12.93 -7.40
N ALA A 219 0.10 -12.26 -8.54
CA ALA A 219 -0.64 -11.00 -8.63
C ALA A 219 -2.14 -11.26 -8.49
N THR A 220 -2.82 -10.58 -7.57
CA THR A 220 -4.26 -10.72 -7.34
C THR A 220 -5.02 -9.50 -7.82
N PRO A 221 -6.31 -9.65 -8.20
CA PRO A 221 -7.15 -8.51 -8.55
C PRO A 221 -7.20 -7.45 -7.45
N SER A 222 -7.28 -6.19 -7.89
CA SER A 222 -7.43 -5.02 -7.03
C SER A 222 -8.34 -3.99 -7.72
N ARG A 223 -9.00 -3.14 -6.93
CA ARG A 223 -9.85 -2.04 -7.42
C ARG A 223 -9.20 -0.70 -7.10
N HIS A 224 -8.27 -0.26 -7.95
CA HIS A 224 -7.48 0.93 -7.71
C HIS A 224 -7.23 1.71 -8.99
N ARG A 225 -6.17 2.54 -9.02
CA ARG A 225 -5.77 3.35 -10.17
C ARG A 225 -4.27 3.53 -10.19
N SER A 226 -3.76 4.08 -11.29
CA SER A 226 -2.34 4.37 -11.46
C SER A 226 -2.12 5.79 -12.01
N GLY A 227 -0.91 6.30 -11.89
CA GLY A 227 -0.44 7.50 -12.56
C GLY A 227 0.47 8.37 -11.69
N ARG A 228 1.54 8.87 -12.31
CA ARG A 228 2.60 9.66 -11.65
C ARG A 228 2.70 11.08 -12.22
N SER A 229 2.19 11.32 -13.43
CA SER A 229 2.37 12.57 -14.15
C SER A 229 1.60 13.74 -13.51
N VAL A 230 2.27 14.86 -13.29
CA VAL A 230 1.65 16.12 -12.82
C VAL A 230 0.63 16.69 -13.82
N THR A 231 0.64 16.23 -15.07
CA THR A 231 -0.33 16.62 -16.12
C THR A 231 -1.46 15.61 -16.30
N PHE A 232 -1.52 14.55 -15.47
CA PHE A 232 -2.47 13.44 -15.57
C PHE A 232 -2.41 12.70 -16.92
N SER A 233 -1.28 12.77 -17.61
CA SER A 233 -1.15 12.17 -18.94
C SER A 233 -1.04 10.65 -18.92
N ASP A 234 -0.68 10.05 -17.79
CA ASP A 234 -0.40 8.63 -17.57
C ASP A 234 -1.42 7.94 -16.64
N VAL A 235 -2.61 8.53 -16.48
CA VAL A 235 -3.66 7.95 -15.65
C VAL A 235 -3.96 6.53 -16.14
N ASN A 236 -3.79 5.56 -15.24
CA ASN A 236 -3.97 4.13 -15.48
C ASN A 236 -3.12 3.59 -16.65
N ALA A 237 -1.93 4.16 -16.89
CA ALA A 237 -1.02 3.62 -17.90
C ALA A 237 -0.36 2.31 -17.45
N THR A 238 -0.35 2.02 -16.14
CA THR A 238 0.14 0.75 -15.57
C THR A 238 -0.96 0.07 -14.76
N LEU A 239 -0.83 -1.23 -14.57
CA LEU A 239 -1.74 -2.03 -13.75
C LEU A 239 -1.42 -1.81 -12.25
N TRP A 240 -2.36 -2.21 -11.40
CA TRP A 240 -2.26 -2.29 -9.94
C TRP A 240 -2.66 -3.69 -9.49
N ALA A 241 -2.07 -4.21 -8.41
CA ALA A 241 -2.35 -5.55 -7.92
C ALA A 241 -2.20 -5.66 -6.39
N GLY A 242 -2.94 -6.61 -5.82
CA GLY A 242 -2.54 -7.24 -4.56
C GLY A 242 -1.59 -8.43 -4.84
N TRP A 243 -1.09 -9.06 -3.79
CA TRP A 243 -0.10 -10.12 -3.88
C TRP A 243 -0.37 -11.25 -2.89
N ALA A 244 -0.35 -12.48 -3.38
CA ALA A 244 -0.28 -13.67 -2.54
C ALA A 244 1.12 -14.27 -2.61
N PHE A 245 1.65 -14.60 -1.44
CA PHE A 245 2.93 -15.29 -1.23
C PHE A 245 2.61 -16.66 -0.67
N ASN A 246 2.84 -17.71 -1.45
CA ASN A 246 2.55 -19.08 -1.08
C ASN A 246 3.86 -19.88 -1.08
N GLY A 247 4.39 -20.15 0.11
CA GLY A 247 5.55 -21.02 0.29
C GLY A 247 5.12 -22.46 0.66
N PRO A 248 6.08 -23.35 0.89
CA PRO A 248 5.81 -24.74 1.25
C PRO A 248 5.04 -24.91 2.57
N GLU A 249 5.28 -24.04 3.56
CA GLU A 249 4.68 -24.15 4.89
C GLU A 249 3.83 -22.93 5.26
N HIS A 250 4.19 -21.75 4.75
CA HIS A 250 3.56 -20.50 5.14
C HIS A 250 2.92 -19.77 3.96
N SER A 251 1.99 -18.88 4.27
CA SER A 251 1.35 -18.04 3.26
C SER A 251 0.99 -16.65 3.79
N VAL A 252 1.25 -15.62 2.97
CA VAL A 252 0.97 -14.23 3.29
C VAL A 252 0.18 -13.59 2.15
N PHE A 253 -0.84 -12.80 2.48
CA PHE A 253 -1.55 -11.96 1.50
C PHE A 253 -1.24 -10.49 1.77
N TYR A 254 -0.91 -9.73 0.74
CA TYR A 254 -0.81 -8.27 0.78
C TYR A 254 -1.83 -7.67 -0.18
N SER A 255 -2.67 -6.74 0.29
CA SER A 255 -3.75 -6.19 -0.54
C SER A 255 -3.28 -5.24 -1.64
N GLY A 256 -2.09 -4.64 -1.51
CA GLY A 256 -1.82 -3.35 -2.15
C GLY A 256 -2.80 -2.29 -1.67
N ASP A 257 -2.91 -1.20 -2.41
CA ASP A 257 -4.05 -0.30 -2.30
C ASP A 257 -5.19 -0.80 -3.18
N THR A 258 -6.40 -0.78 -2.64
CA THR A 258 -7.56 -1.35 -3.31
C THR A 258 -8.84 -0.88 -2.64
N GLY A 259 -9.90 -0.68 -3.41
CA GLY A 259 -11.26 -0.64 -2.91
C GLY A 259 -11.83 -2.05 -2.74
N MET A 260 -12.97 -2.17 -2.05
CA MET A 260 -13.68 -3.45 -2.02
C MET A 260 -14.09 -3.86 -3.44
N HIS A 261 -13.91 -5.14 -3.76
CA HIS A 261 -14.39 -5.79 -4.97
C HIS A 261 -14.89 -7.22 -4.67
N ASP A 262 -15.51 -7.87 -5.65
CA ASP A 262 -16.16 -9.18 -5.51
C ASP A 262 -15.20 -10.37 -5.59
N ARG A 263 -13.94 -10.15 -6.00
CA ARG A 263 -12.91 -11.20 -6.14
C ARG A 263 -12.19 -11.64 -4.85
N PHE A 264 -12.36 -10.98 -3.71
CA PHE A 264 -11.61 -11.37 -2.49
C PHE A 264 -11.93 -12.78 -1.99
N GLU A 265 -13.17 -13.24 -2.18
CA GLU A 265 -13.55 -14.62 -1.85
C GLU A 265 -12.83 -15.62 -2.77
N GLU A 266 -12.74 -15.31 -4.07
CA GLU A 266 -11.99 -16.11 -5.05
C GLU A 266 -10.49 -16.18 -4.68
N ILE A 267 -9.90 -15.07 -4.22
CA ILE A 267 -8.51 -15.04 -3.71
C ILE A 267 -8.36 -16.02 -2.54
N GLY A 268 -9.26 -15.98 -1.55
CA GLY A 268 -9.23 -16.90 -0.42
C GLY A 268 -9.54 -18.36 -0.77
N GLU A 269 -10.27 -18.62 -1.86
CA GLU A 269 -10.53 -19.97 -2.38
C GLU A 269 -9.34 -20.56 -3.13
N ARG A 270 -8.64 -19.74 -3.91
CA ARG A 270 -7.55 -20.20 -4.79
C ARG A 270 -6.19 -20.23 -4.10
N LEU A 271 -5.93 -19.27 -3.22
CA LEU A 271 -4.60 -18.98 -2.71
C LEU A 271 -4.51 -19.02 -1.18
N GLY A 272 -5.66 -18.98 -0.49
CA GLY A 272 -5.76 -19.10 0.97
C GLY A 272 -5.95 -20.55 1.46
N PRO A 273 -6.05 -20.77 2.77
CA PRO A 273 -6.03 -19.74 3.83
C PRO A 273 -4.64 -19.13 4.02
N PHE A 274 -4.59 -17.89 4.52
CA PHE A 274 -3.34 -17.16 4.77
C PHE A 274 -3.00 -17.13 6.26
N ASP A 275 -1.72 -17.34 6.60
CA ASP A 275 -1.24 -17.19 7.98
C ASP A 275 -1.30 -15.74 8.42
N LEU A 276 -0.83 -14.83 7.56
CA LEU A 276 -0.88 -13.39 7.76
C LEU A 276 -1.55 -12.71 6.57
N THR A 277 -2.42 -11.74 6.84
CA THR A 277 -2.93 -10.82 5.83
C THR A 277 -2.51 -9.40 6.17
N VAL A 278 -1.84 -8.75 5.25
CA VAL A 278 -1.42 -7.36 5.31
C VAL A 278 -2.39 -6.56 4.44
N ILE A 279 -3.24 -5.74 5.07
CA ILE A 279 -4.36 -5.09 4.35
C ILE A 279 -4.37 -3.60 4.61
N GLU A 280 -4.51 -2.80 3.56
CA GLU A 280 -4.63 -1.34 3.64
C GLU A 280 -5.86 -0.89 4.42
N THR A 281 -5.72 0.17 5.20
CA THR A 281 -6.79 0.67 6.08
C THR A 281 -6.95 2.19 6.11
N GLY A 282 -5.97 2.94 5.58
CA GLY A 282 -5.96 4.40 5.58
C GLY A 282 -6.25 5.01 4.21
N ALA A 283 -5.94 6.30 4.06
CA ALA A 283 -6.15 7.11 2.86
C ALA A 283 -7.59 7.14 2.29
N TYR A 284 -8.58 6.64 3.03
CA TYR A 284 -9.96 6.56 2.57
C TYR A 284 -10.69 7.91 2.67
N ASN A 285 -11.73 8.07 1.86
CA ASN A 285 -12.67 9.19 1.95
C ASN A 285 -13.98 8.87 1.22
N PRO A 286 -15.14 9.39 1.68
CA PRO A 286 -16.41 9.23 0.96
C PRO A 286 -16.37 9.63 -0.53
N LEU A 287 -15.55 10.62 -0.91
CA LEU A 287 -15.38 11.09 -2.29
C LEU A 287 -14.61 10.11 -3.19
N TRP A 288 -13.93 9.09 -2.66
CA TRP A 288 -13.24 8.05 -3.45
C TRP A 288 -13.33 6.68 -2.77
N LYS A 289 -14.50 6.40 -2.20
CA LYS A 289 -14.79 5.18 -1.42
C LYS A 289 -14.64 3.85 -2.17
N ASP A 290 -14.44 3.90 -3.48
CA ASP A 290 -14.19 2.73 -4.34
C ASP A 290 -12.70 2.50 -4.64
N THR A 291 -11.81 3.39 -4.18
CA THR A 291 -10.36 3.34 -4.43
C THR A 291 -9.58 2.78 -3.24
N HIS A 292 -10.07 3.01 -2.01
CA HIS A 292 -9.48 2.48 -0.78
C HIS A 292 -10.55 1.76 0.04
N LEU A 293 -10.17 0.63 0.65
CA LEU A 293 -11.04 -0.19 1.50
C LEU A 293 -11.48 0.61 2.73
N GLY A 294 -10.50 1.20 3.39
CA GLY A 294 -10.63 1.68 4.75
C GLY A 294 -11.05 0.60 5.77
N PRO A 295 -11.22 0.97 7.04
CA PRO A 295 -11.03 0.07 8.17
C PRO A 295 -12.02 -1.10 8.25
N GLU A 296 -13.32 -0.81 8.10
CA GLU A 296 -14.34 -1.85 8.26
C GLU A 296 -14.31 -2.85 7.11
N GLN A 297 -14.08 -2.38 5.88
CA GLN A 297 -14.01 -3.25 4.71
C GLN A 297 -12.72 -4.07 4.73
N ALA A 298 -11.59 -3.52 5.20
CA ALA A 298 -10.35 -4.27 5.37
C ALA A 298 -10.50 -5.49 6.30
N VAL A 299 -11.22 -5.34 7.42
CA VAL A 299 -11.55 -6.46 8.33
C VAL A 299 -12.44 -7.50 7.63
N LEU A 300 -13.35 -7.08 6.75
CA LEU A 300 -14.16 -8.01 5.96
C LEU A 300 -13.35 -8.73 4.89
N VAL A 301 -12.42 -8.03 4.23
CA VAL A 301 -11.48 -8.61 3.26
C VAL A 301 -10.64 -9.70 3.90
N HIS A 302 -10.09 -9.46 5.11
CA HIS A 302 -9.37 -10.47 5.88
C HIS A 302 -10.16 -11.79 5.99
N LYS A 303 -11.47 -11.70 6.26
CA LYS A 303 -12.34 -12.88 6.36
C LYS A 303 -12.58 -13.54 5.00
N LEU A 304 -12.82 -12.75 3.95
CA LEU A 304 -13.04 -13.26 2.59
C LEU A 304 -11.80 -14.00 2.06
N VAL A 305 -10.60 -13.49 2.32
CA VAL A 305 -9.35 -14.14 1.93
C VAL A 305 -8.94 -15.29 2.86
N LYS A 306 -9.72 -15.57 3.91
CA LYS A 306 -9.46 -16.63 4.91
C LYS A 306 -8.13 -16.45 5.64
N GLY A 307 -7.83 -15.22 6.06
CA GLY A 307 -6.68 -14.93 6.91
C GLY A 307 -6.84 -15.45 8.33
N LYS A 308 -5.72 -15.77 9.00
CA LYS A 308 -5.67 -16.10 10.44
C LYS A 308 -5.38 -14.88 11.30
N THR A 309 -4.43 -14.04 10.90
CA THR A 309 -4.10 -12.79 11.63
C THR A 309 -3.93 -11.63 10.65
N MET A 310 -4.53 -10.48 10.98
CA MET A 310 -4.51 -9.29 10.15
C MET A 310 -3.51 -8.25 10.67
N LEU A 311 -2.60 -7.80 9.81
CA LEU A 311 -1.74 -6.64 10.00
C LEU A 311 -2.32 -5.45 9.19
N PRO A 312 -2.91 -4.43 9.82
CA PRO A 312 -3.40 -3.25 9.12
C PRO A 312 -2.24 -2.34 8.71
N VAL A 313 -2.20 -1.95 7.43
CA VAL A 313 -1.17 -1.08 6.83
C VAL A 313 -1.80 0.14 6.16
N HIS A 314 -0.99 0.92 5.43
CA HIS A 314 -1.40 2.15 4.74
C HIS A 314 -1.88 3.26 5.68
N TRP A 315 -1.33 3.29 6.91
CA TRP A 315 -1.60 4.31 7.92
C TRP A 315 -0.32 4.63 8.70
N GLY A 316 -0.36 5.71 9.50
CA GLY A 316 0.67 5.98 10.49
C GLY A 316 1.99 6.55 9.97
N LEU A 317 2.15 6.82 8.67
CA LEU A 317 3.38 7.42 8.11
C LEU A 317 3.15 8.69 7.28
N PHE A 318 2.12 8.72 6.44
CA PHE A 318 1.83 9.84 5.54
C PHE A 318 0.43 10.41 5.76
N ASP A 319 0.28 11.71 5.52
CA ASP A 319 -1.02 12.40 5.50
C ASP A 319 -1.54 12.44 4.06
N LEU A 320 -2.37 11.44 3.72
CA LEU A 320 -2.87 11.20 2.36
C LEU A 320 -4.38 11.41 2.23
N SER A 321 -5.10 11.66 3.31
CA SER A 321 -6.54 11.88 3.30
C SER A 321 -7.01 12.72 4.48
N SER A 322 -8.25 13.19 4.40
CA SER A 322 -8.89 14.07 5.39
C SER A 322 -9.44 13.31 6.61
N HIS A 323 -8.70 12.34 7.13
CA HIS A 323 -8.99 11.67 8.40
C HIS A 323 -7.82 11.85 9.35
N ASN A 324 -8.07 11.67 10.65
CA ASN A 324 -7.01 11.78 11.65
C ASN A 324 -6.03 10.61 11.44
N TRP A 325 -4.75 10.80 11.73
CA TRP A 325 -3.73 9.78 11.40
C TRP A 325 -3.89 8.47 12.17
N THR A 326 -4.53 8.50 13.35
CA THR A 326 -4.85 7.31 14.17
C THR A 326 -6.25 6.74 13.87
N GLU A 327 -7.10 7.45 13.13
CA GLU A 327 -8.48 7.01 12.88
C GLU A 327 -8.56 5.64 12.18
N PRO A 328 -7.71 5.32 11.18
CA PRO A 328 -7.72 4.00 10.54
C PRO A 328 -7.63 2.86 11.55
N VAL A 329 -6.60 2.89 12.41
CA VAL A 329 -6.33 1.78 13.35
C VAL A 329 -7.37 1.69 14.47
N GLU A 330 -7.93 2.81 14.92
CA GLU A 330 -8.99 2.78 15.94
C GLU A 330 -10.26 2.14 15.39
N ARG A 331 -10.62 2.46 14.14
CA ARG A 331 -11.76 1.84 13.46
C ARG A 331 -11.51 0.36 13.16
N VAL A 332 -10.27 -0.02 12.79
CA VAL A 332 -9.89 -1.43 12.62
C VAL A 332 -10.13 -2.21 13.92
N LYS A 333 -9.68 -1.69 15.07
CA LYS A 333 -9.87 -2.37 16.36
C LYS A 333 -11.34 -2.60 16.68
N VAL A 334 -12.19 -1.60 16.47
CA VAL A 334 -13.65 -1.73 16.69
C VAL A 334 -14.28 -2.73 15.72
N ALA A 335 -13.90 -2.69 14.44
CA ALA A 335 -14.40 -3.63 13.44
C ALA A 335 -13.93 -5.06 13.71
N ALA A 336 -12.67 -5.24 14.11
CA ALA A 336 -12.06 -6.53 14.41
C ALA A 336 -12.74 -7.19 15.62
N GLU A 337 -12.97 -6.44 16.70
CA GLU A 337 -13.75 -6.91 17.86
C GLU A 337 -15.17 -7.34 17.44
N LYS A 338 -15.83 -6.52 16.61
CA LYS A 338 -17.19 -6.82 16.12
C LYS A 338 -17.26 -8.09 15.28
N TYR A 339 -16.25 -8.38 14.47
CA TYR A 339 -16.27 -9.47 13.49
C TYR A 339 -15.44 -10.70 13.87
N GLY A 340 -14.81 -10.69 15.05
CA GLY A 340 -13.98 -11.78 15.58
C GLY A 340 -12.74 -12.00 14.73
N VAL A 341 -11.95 -10.94 14.53
CA VAL A 341 -10.70 -10.97 13.76
C VAL A 341 -9.53 -10.64 14.67
N ASP A 342 -8.51 -11.48 14.63
CA ASP A 342 -7.26 -11.25 15.36
C ASP A 342 -6.40 -10.25 14.59
N VAL A 343 -6.09 -9.12 15.22
CA VAL A 343 -5.30 -8.02 14.63
C VAL A 343 -3.96 -7.86 15.32
N ALA A 344 -2.95 -7.61 14.52
CA ALA A 344 -1.57 -7.38 14.92
C ALA A 344 -1.20 -5.92 14.66
N ILE A 345 -0.85 -5.14 15.69
CA ILE A 345 -0.58 -3.71 15.53
C ILE A 345 0.76 -3.36 16.18
N PRO A 346 1.89 -3.81 15.58
CA PRO A 346 3.21 -3.54 16.12
C PRO A 346 3.54 -2.04 16.06
N LEU A 347 4.57 -1.63 16.78
CA LEU A 347 5.23 -0.34 16.54
C LEU A 347 5.84 -0.34 15.13
N PRO A 348 6.06 0.82 14.50
CA PRO A 348 6.95 0.92 13.34
C PRO A 348 8.30 0.26 13.62
N GLY A 349 8.75 -0.60 12.72
CA GLY A 349 9.94 -1.43 12.87
C GLY A 349 9.68 -2.78 13.56
N GLY A 350 8.50 -2.98 14.16
CA GLY A 350 8.10 -4.21 14.81
C GLY A 350 7.70 -5.32 13.84
N SER A 351 7.78 -6.56 14.31
CA SER A 351 7.51 -7.77 13.51
C SER A 351 6.34 -8.57 14.05
N VAL A 352 5.71 -9.32 13.15
CA VAL A 352 4.59 -10.21 13.41
C VAL A 352 4.92 -11.59 12.87
N GLU A 353 4.83 -12.62 13.71
CA GLU A 353 4.98 -14.01 13.33
C GLU A 353 3.65 -14.77 13.52
N PRO A 354 3.31 -15.74 12.65
CA PRO A 354 2.14 -16.59 12.82
C PRO A 354 2.11 -17.27 14.20
N GLY A 355 0.93 -17.27 14.83
CA GLY A 355 0.70 -17.97 16.09
C GLY A 355 1.27 -17.28 17.35
N GLN A 356 1.97 -16.16 17.23
CA GLN A 356 2.41 -15.39 18.39
C GLN A 356 1.28 -14.52 18.96
N VAL A 357 1.32 -14.30 20.29
CA VAL A 357 0.42 -13.34 20.95
C VAL A 357 0.93 -11.94 20.66
N ILE A 358 0.17 -11.18 19.88
CA ILE A 358 0.59 -9.84 19.47
C ILE A 358 -0.11 -8.80 20.33
N SER A 359 0.68 -7.87 20.87
CA SER A 359 0.13 -6.75 21.63
C SER A 359 -0.72 -5.86 20.73
N THR A 360 -2.01 -5.73 21.05
CA THR A 360 -2.93 -4.75 20.47
C THR A 360 -2.96 -3.44 21.26
N LYS A 361 -2.04 -3.27 22.22
CA LYS A 361 -1.93 -2.06 23.03
C LYS A 361 -1.60 -0.88 22.13
N ALA A 362 -2.45 0.15 22.19
CA ALA A 362 -2.24 1.38 21.46
C ALA A 362 -0.91 2.04 21.88
N TRP A 363 -0.05 2.28 20.89
CA TRP A 363 1.18 3.06 21.04
C TRP A 363 1.02 4.50 20.52
N TRP A 364 -0.14 4.83 19.96
CA TRP A 364 -0.53 6.16 19.53
C TRP A 364 -1.34 6.89 20.61
N PRO A 365 -1.39 8.24 20.58
CA PRO A 365 -2.19 9.01 21.52
C PRO A 365 -3.69 8.84 21.25
N LYS A 366 -4.49 8.98 22.30
CA LYS A 366 -5.95 9.06 22.17
C LYS A 366 -6.33 10.45 21.68
N VAL A 367 -6.78 10.55 20.43
CA VAL A 367 -7.34 11.76 19.82
C VAL A 367 -8.79 11.50 19.38
N PRO A 368 -9.64 12.53 19.21
CA PRO A 368 -10.96 12.36 18.62
C PRO A 368 -10.85 11.68 17.25
N TRP A 369 -11.83 10.86 16.86
CA TRP A 369 -11.91 10.23 15.55
C TRP A 369 -13.36 9.90 15.21
N LYS A 370 -13.69 9.76 13.92
CA LYS A 370 -15.07 9.51 13.46
C LYS A 370 -15.29 8.04 13.15
N ASN A 371 -16.38 7.47 13.65
CA ASN A 371 -16.71 6.06 13.40
C ASN A 371 -17.40 5.83 12.04
N ALA A 372 -17.72 4.57 11.74
CA ALA A 372 -18.35 4.17 10.48
C ALA A 372 -19.72 4.81 10.20
N GLU A 373 -20.46 5.20 11.23
CA GLU A 373 -21.76 5.88 11.11
C GLU A 373 -21.56 7.37 10.82
N GLU A 374 -20.55 7.99 11.44
CA GLU A 374 -20.21 9.41 11.26
C GLU A 374 -19.47 9.68 9.94
N ARG A 375 -18.66 8.73 9.45
CA ARG A 375 -17.93 8.80 8.18
C ARG A 375 -18.00 7.44 7.45
N PRO A 376 -19.11 7.14 6.77
CA PRO A 376 -19.28 5.91 6.03
C PRO A 376 -18.42 5.88 4.76
N ILE A 377 -17.78 4.75 4.51
CA ILE A 377 -16.83 4.54 3.40
C ILE A 377 -17.12 3.27 2.59
N TRP A 378 -18.35 2.77 2.66
CA TRP A 378 -18.75 1.56 1.94
C TRP A 378 -18.66 1.75 0.43
N ALA A 379 -17.85 0.92 -0.20
CA ALA A 379 -17.70 0.89 -1.64
C ALA A 379 -19.03 0.53 -2.32
N THR A 380 -19.17 0.89 -3.57
CA THR A 380 -20.33 0.62 -4.41
C THR A 380 -20.22 -0.74 -5.07
N GLN A 381 -21.38 -1.36 -5.35
CA GLN A 381 -21.51 -2.61 -6.13
C GLN A 381 -20.83 -3.83 -5.49
N VAL A 382 -20.79 -3.85 -4.15
CA VAL A 382 -20.16 -4.91 -3.35
C VAL A 382 -21.05 -5.36 -2.20
N GLU A 383 -22.35 -5.03 -2.23
CA GLU A 383 -23.31 -5.31 -1.17
C GLU A 383 -23.34 -6.80 -0.81
N ASP A 384 -23.30 -7.66 -1.83
CA ASP A 384 -23.31 -9.11 -1.64
C ASP A 384 -22.00 -9.63 -1.02
N ALA A 385 -20.85 -9.13 -1.48
CA ALA A 385 -19.55 -9.50 -0.90
C ALA A 385 -19.43 -9.06 0.57
N VAL A 386 -19.88 -7.84 0.86
CA VAL A 386 -19.93 -7.30 2.23
C VAL A 386 -20.89 -8.11 3.11
N LYS A 387 -22.06 -8.49 2.58
CA LYS A 387 -23.04 -9.32 3.31
C LYS A 387 -22.44 -10.68 3.67
N ARG A 388 -21.86 -11.39 2.69
CA ARG A 388 -21.24 -12.71 2.92
C ARG A 388 -20.12 -12.62 3.97
N ALA A 389 -19.23 -11.64 3.85
CA ALA A 389 -18.13 -11.45 4.80
C ALA A 389 -18.61 -11.23 6.26
N LYS A 390 -19.71 -10.49 6.43
CA LYS A 390 -20.33 -10.25 7.76
C LYS A 390 -20.95 -11.52 8.35
N GLU A 391 -21.43 -12.43 7.52
CA GLU A 391 -22.07 -13.69 7.93
C GLU A 391 -21.06 -14.83 8.19
N MET A 392 -19.83 -14.72 7.70
CA MET A 392 -18.75 -15.67 8.01
C MET A 392 -18.48 -15.71 9.51
N LYS A 393 -18.31 -16.91 10.08
CA LYS A 393 -17.91 -17.06 11.49
C LYS A 393 -16.48 -16.52 11.67
N GLY A 394 -16.26 -15.72 12.71
CA GLY A 394 -14.91 -15.30 13.10
C GLY A 394 -14.09 -16.47 13.66
N SER A 395 -12.77 -16.32 13.75
CA SER A 395 -11.96 -17.16 14.62
C SER A 395 -12.41 -16.92 16.07
N THR A 396 -12.55 -17.99 16.86
CA THR A 396 -12.74 -17.80 18.31
C THR A 396 -11.45 -17.19 18.85
N PRO A 397 -11.46 -15.98 19.45
CA PRO A 397 -10.24 -15.36 19.95
C PRO A 397 -9.54 -16.31 20.92
N GLN A 398 -8.26 -16.60 20.71
CA GLN A 398 -7.48 -17.28 21.75
C GLN A 398 -7.40 -16.29 22.92
N SER A 399 -8.06 -16.63 24.02
CA SER A 399 -8.06 -15.79 25.23
C SER A 399 -6.63 -15.55 25.67
N VAL A 400 -6.22 -14.28 25.74
CA VAL A 400 -4.97 -13.86 26.34
C VAL A 400 -4.96 -14.36 27.78
N ALA A 401 -4.20 -15.41 28.05
CA ALA A 401 -3.92 -15.83 29.41
C ALA A 401 -3.10 -14.72 30.07
N THR A 402 -3.73 -13.92 30.93
CA THR A 402 -3.01 -13.02 31.84
C THR A 402 -2.01 -13.83 32.66
N PRO A 403 -0.72 -13.47 32.70
CA PRO A 403 0.21 -14.10 33.60
C PRO A 403 -0.28 -13.87 35.03
N SER A 404 -0.33 -14.93 35.83
CA SER A 404 -0.59 -14.83 37.26
C SER A 404 0.55 -14.03 37.90
N SER A 405 0.16 -13.03 38.68
CA SER A 405 1.02 -12.13 39.47
C SER A 405 1.88 -12.85 40.49
#